data_AF-A0A371DGG5-F1
#
_entry.id   AF-A0A371DGG5-F1
#
_cell.length_a   1.000
_cell.length_b   1.000
_cell.length_c   1.000
_cell.angle_alpha   90.00
_cell.angle_beta   90.00
_cell.angle_gamma   90.00
#
_symmetry.space_group_name_H-M   'P 1'
#
loop_
_entity.id
_entity.type
_entity.pdbx_description
1 polymer ?
#
loop_
_entity_poly.entity_id
_entity_poly.type
_entity_poly.pdbx_seq_one_letter_code
_entity_poly.pdbx_strand_id
1 'polypeptide(L)'
;MIKVRKEVIPSSGAMGSPRVLMHSGIGPADVLPEAADGDVQVSLPGVGQHLQDHLVRVMSSFLRSMLMPAAELRSALPDKHRHCRVLVRLERDRKHPNLLVLR
;
A
#
# COMPACT_ATOMS: atom_id res chain seq x y z
N MET A 1 13.80 19.21 -22.93
CA MET A 1 12.69 20.00 -22.35
C MET A 1 11.52 19.99 -23.31
N ILE A 2 10.31 19.63 -22.85
CA ILE A 2 9.09 19.60 -23.67
C ILE A 2 8.29 20.86 -23.38
N LYS A 3 7.78 21.53 -24.42
CA LYS A 3 6.95 22.74 -24.30
C LYS A 3 5.49 22.43 -24.56
N VAL A 4 4.59 23.06 -23.82
CA VAL A 4 3.14 22.93 -23.95
C VAL A 4 2.54 24.29 -24.31
N ARG A 5 1.55 24.32 -25.21
CA ARG A 5 0.93 25.57 -25.70
C ARG A 5 -0.26 26.05 -24.87
N LYS A 6 -0.88 25.17 -24.09
CA LYS A 6 -2.11 25.46 -23.33
C LYS A 6 -1.90 25.23 -21.84
N GLU A 7 -1.89 23.97 -21.41
CA GLU A 7 -1.93 23.62 -19.99
C GLU A 7 -1.26 22.27 -19.73
N VAL A 8 -0.69 22.13 -18.52
CA VAL A 8 -0.15 20.88 -18.00
C VAL A 8 -1.09 20.36 -16.91
N ILE A 9 -1.60 19.15 -17.08
CA ILE A 9 -2.50 18.50 -16.12
C ILE A 9 -1.74 17.37 -15.41
N PRO A 10 -1.41 17.51 -14.11
CA PRO A 10 -0.72 16.47 -13.36
C PRO A 10 -1.66 15.31 -13.00
N SER A 11 -1.49 14.18 -13.68
CA SER A 11 -2.35 12.99 -13.52
C SER A 11 -1.61 11.75 -12.99
N SER A 12 -0.51 11.94 -12.25
CA SER A 12 0.31 10.87 -11.67
C SER A 12 -0.26 10.25 -10.37
N GLY A 13 -1.55 10.44 -10.10
CA GLY A 13 -2.27 9.89 -8.96
C GLY A 13 -1.98 10.58 -7.62
N ALA A 14 -2.62 10.11 -6.55
CA ALA A 14 -2.62 10.73 -5.23
C ALA A 14 -1.21 10.90 -4.61
N MET A 15 -0.27 10.01 -4.97
CA MET A 15 1.13 10.08 -4.51
C MET A 15 2.03 10.85 -5.49
N GLY A 16 1.83 10.66 -6.79
CA GLY A 16 2.71 11.22 -7.81
C GLY A 16 2.44 12.71 -8.08
N SER A 17 1.17 13.11 -8.21
CA SER A 17 0.81 14.50 -8.53
C SER A 17 1.33 15.51 -7.49
N PRO A 18 1.21 15.31 -6.16
CA PRO A 18 1.81 16.24 -5.21
C PRO A 18 3.35 16.25 -5.27
N ARG A 19 4.00 15.12 -5.59
CA ARG A 19 5.47 15.08 -5.77
C ARG A 19 5.90 15.95 -6.95
N VAL A 20 5.21 15.86 -8.09
CA VAL A 20 5.49 16.68 -9.28
C VAL A 20 5.32 18.16 -8.97
N LEU A 21 4.25 18.54 -8.26
CA LEU A 21 4.02 19.92 -7.84
C LEU A 21 5.15 20.43 -6.92
N MET A 22 5.55 19.66 -5.91
CA MET A 22 6.62 20.07 -4.99
C MET A 22 7.96 20.26 -5.71
N HIS A 23 8.34 19.35 -6.62
CA HIS A 23 9.57 19.51 -7.44
C HIS A 23 9.48 20.66 -8.45
N SER A 24 8.27 21.16 -8.72
CA SER A 24 8.04 22.36 -9.53
C SER A 24 7.96 23.63 -8.68
N GLY A 25 8.31 23.58 -7.38
CA GLY A 25 8.26 24.74 -6.49
C GLY A 25 6.87 25.05 -5.91
N ILE A 26 5.90 24.14 -6.01
CA ILE A 26 4.52 24.33 -5.56
C ILE A 26 4.21 23.40 -4.39
N GLY A 27 4.10 23.94 -3.17
CA GLY A 27 3.85 23.12 -1.98
C GLY A 27 4.11 23.82 -0.63
N PRO A 28 4.18 23.07 0.48
CA PRO A 28 4.45 23.61 1.82
C PRO A 28 5.83 24.26 1.92
N ALA A 29 5.91 25.47 2.49
CA ALA A 29 7.14 26.27 2.51
C ALA A 29 8.30 25.61 3.29
N ASP A 30 7.99 24.74 4.23
CA ASP A 30 8.93 23.95 5.02
C ASP A 30 9.51 22.75 4.26
N VAL A 31 8.80 22.26 3.24
CA VAL A 31 9.19 21.09 2.44
C VAL A 31 9.91 21.49 1.15
N LEU A 32 9.56 22.64 0.56
CA LEU A 32 10.10 23.09 -0.73
C LEU A 32 11.63 23.34 -0.78
N PRO A 33 12.32 23.79 0.29
CA PRO A 33 13.77 23.95 0.25
C PRO A 33 14.51 22.66 -0.12
N GLU A 34 14.01 21.51 0.32
CA GLU A 34 14.56 20.20 0.00
C GLU A 34 14.00 19.66 -1.33
N ALA A 35 12.71 19.84 -1.58
CA ALA A 35 12.04 19.23 -2.74
C ALA A 35 12.27 19.96 -4.08
N ALA A 36 12.57 21.26 -4.05
CA ALA A 36 12.69 22.12 -5.23
C ALA A 36 14.04 22.87 -5.31
N ASP A 37 15.05 22.42 -4.56
CA ASP A 37 16.36 23.09 -4.47
C ASP A 37 16.26 24.60 -4.09
N GLY A 38 15.27 24.94 -3.26
CA GLY A 38 15.00 26.31 -2.83
C GLY A 38 14.20 27.20 -3.80
N ASP A 39 13.81 26.70 -4.98
CA ASP A 39 12.97 27.45 -5.93
C ASP A 39 11.49 27.37 -5.53
N VAL A 40 11.07 28.26 -4.63
CA VAL A 40 9.69 28.39 -4.20
C VAL A 40 8.91 29.27 -5.19
N GLN A 41 8.08 28.64 -6.02
CA GLN A 41 7.17 29.32 -6.93
C GLN A 41 5.86 29.71 -6.24
N VAL A 42 5.25 28.77 -5.51
CA VAL A 42 3.97 28.98 -4.84
C VAL A 42 3.93 28.21 -3.52
N SER A 43 3.69 28.93 -2.41
CA SER A 43 3.44 28.30 -1.12
C SER A 43 1.99 27.83 -1.02
N LEU A 44 1.78 26.51 -1.05
CA LEU A 44 0.47 25.86 -0.90
C LEU A 44 0.57 24.72 0.12
N PRO A 45 0.20 24.96 1.39
CA PRO A 45 0.40 23.99 2.47
C PRO A 45 -0.46 22.72 2.32
N GLY A 46 -1.51 22.74 1.51
CA GLY A 46 -2.36 21.57 1.27
C GLY A 46 -1.77 20.52 0.34
N VAL A 47 -0.72 20.85 -0.43
CA VAL A 47 -0.12 19.90 -1.38
C VAL A 47 0.56 18.76 -0.62
N GLY A 48 0.21 17.52 -0.99
CA GLY A 48 0.74 16.31 -0.34
C GLY A 48 0.12 15.99 1.01
N GLN A 49 -0.81 16.82 1.49
CA GLN A 49 -1.55 16.59 2.73
C GLN A 49 -2.88 15.88 2.47
N HIS A 50 -3.54 15.45 3.54
CA HIS A 50 -4.88 14.87 3.49
C HIS A 50 -4.99 13.62 2.60
N LEU A 51 -3.95 12.78 2.61
CA LEU A 51 -4.03 11.47 1.98
C LEU A 51 -5.06 10.62 2.72
N GLN A 52 -6.09 10.19 1.99
CA GLN A 52 -7.07 9.24 2.46
C GLN A 52 -6.82 7.91 1.77
N ASP A 53 -6.89 6.83 2.55
CA ASP A 53 -6.82 5.47 2.04
C ASP A 53 -7.83 4.60 2.79
N HIS A 54 -8.16 3.45 2.20
CA HIS A 54 -8.99 2.45 2.82
C HIS A 54 -8.11 1.45 3.55
N LEU A 55 -8.16 1.45 4.88
CA LEU A 55 -7.44 0.48 5.70
C LEU A 55 -7.95 -0.94 5.40
N VAL A 56 -7.08 -1.76 4.80
CA VAL A 56 -7.38 -3.17 4.54
C VAL A 56 -6.88 -4.01 5.71
N ARG A 57 -7.79 -4.76 6.33
CA ARG A 57 -7.44 -5.78 7.33
C ARG A 57 -7.63 -7.17 6.72
N VAL A 58 -6.52 -7.88 6.52
CA VAL A 58 -6.55 -9.28 6.12
C VAL A 58 -6.70 -10.13 7.38
N MET A 59 -7.91 -10.60 7.65
CA MET A 59 -8.17 -11.50 8.77
C MET A 59 -7.82 -12.94 8.37
N SER A 60 -6.59 -13.37 8.66
CA SER A 60 -6.20 -14.76 8.50
C SER A 60 -6.78 -15.59 9.67
N SER A 61 -7.83 -16.36 9.39
CA SER A 61 -8.32 -17.41 10.30
C SER A 61 -7.26 -18.51 10.58
N PHE A 62 -6.16 -18.46 9.84
CA PHE A 62 -5.07 -19.44 9.88
C PHE A 62 -4.21 -19.38 11.16
N LEU A 63 -4.17 -18.26 11.89
CA LEU A 63 -3.40 -18.22 13.14
C LEU A 63 -3.97 -19.18 14.21
N ARG A 64 -5.26 -19.51 14.15
CA ARG A 64 -5.86 -20.54 15.02
C ARG A 64 -5.59 -21.96 14.51
N SER A 65 -5.44 -22.16 13.20
CA SER A 65 -5.06 -23.46 12.64
C SER A 65 -3.58 -23.79 12.78
N MET A 66 -2.73 -22.78 12.95
CA MET A 66 -1.29 -22.97 13.19
C MET A 66 -0.99 -23.55 14.57
N LEU A 67 -1.90 -23.37 15.53
CA LEU A 67 -1.82 -23.84 16.92
C LEU A 67 -2.75 -25.04 17.20
N MET A 68 -3.53 -25.50 16.21
CA MET A 68 -4.47 -26.62 16.36
C MET A 68 -4.08 -27.81 15.47
N PRO A 69 -4.13 -29.06 16.00
CA PRO A 69 -3.96 -30.26 15.19
C PRO A 69 -5.00 -30.30 14.05
N ALA A 70 -4.59 -30.78 12.87
CA ALA A 70 -5.40 -30.81 11.65
C ALA A 70 -6.79 -31.48 11.81
N ALA A 71 -6.95 -32.36 12.81
CA ALA A 71 -8.22 -33.02 13.12
C ALA A 71 -9.29 -32.08 13.71
N GLU A 72 -8.88 -31.07 14.50
CA GLU A 72 -9.81 -30.13 15.16
C GLU A 72 -10.21 -28.96 14.27
N LEU A 73 -9.40 -28.65 13.25
CA LEU A 73 -9.70 -27.60 12.28
C LEU A 73 -11.03 -27.87 11.54
N ARG A 74 -11.32 -29.14 11.28
CA ARG A 74 -12.45 -29.57 10.46
C ARG A 74 -13.80 -29.42 11.18
N SER A 75 -13.82 -29.50 12.51
CA SER A 75 -15.01 -29.30 13.35
C SER A 75 -15.21 -27.84 13.78
N ALA A 76 -14.14 -27.04 13.82
CA ALA A 76 -14.17 -25.66 14.28
C ALA A 76 -14.55 -24.63 13.20
N LEU A 77 -14.53 -24.99 11.91
CA LEU A 77 -14.87 -24.07 10.82
C LEU A 77 -16.39 -23.96 10.63
N PRO A 78 -16.99 -22.76 10.73
CA PRO A 78 -18.42 -22.56 10.48
C PRO A 78 -18.80 -22.94 9.05
N ASP A 79 -19.96 -23.58 8.89
CA ASP A 79 -20.41 -24.18 7.62
C ASP A 79 -20.47 -23.17 6.44
N LYS A 80 -20.71 -21.89 6.77
CA LYS A 80 -20.72 -20.74 5.85
C LYS A 80 -19.37 -20.40 5.20
N HIS A 81 -18.25 -20.96 5.69
CA HIS A 81 -16.92 -20.82 5.07
C HIS A 81 -16.51 -22.02 4.21
N ARG A 82 -17.35 -23.06 4.13
CA ARG A 82 -17.05 -24.28 3.35
C ARG A 82 -17.05 -24.03 1.83
N HIS A 83 -17.68 -22.95 1.36
CA HIS A 83 -17.69 -22.52 -0.03
C HIS A 83 -16.47 -21.68 -0.46
N CYS A 84 -15.77 -21.03 0.48
CA CYS A 84 -14.51 -20.35 0.20
C CYS A 84 -13.37 -21.37 0.33
N ARG A 85 -13.24 -22.24 -0.67
CA ARG A 85 -12.16 -23.25 -0.73
C ARG A 85 -10.84 -22.61 -1.15
N VAL A 86 -10.37 -21.60 -0.43
CA VAL A 86 -8.99 -21.11 -0.54
C VAL A 86 -8.13 -22.00 0.35
N LEU A 87 -7.86 -23.21 -0.12
CA LEU A 87 -6.84 -24.08 0.47
C LEU A 87 -5.48 -23.51 0.08
N VAL A 88 -4.98 -22.54 0.86
CA VAL A 88 -3.59 -22.09 0.70
C VAL A 88 -2.69 -23.16 1.30
N ARG A 89 -1.80 -23.74 0.48
CA ARG A 89 -0.88 -24.77 0.94
C ARG A 89 0.37 -24.07 1.43
N LEU A 90 0.57 -24.08 2.75
CA LEU A 90 1.84 -23.66 3.32
C LEU A 90 2.87 -24.76 3.10
N GLU A 91 3.94 -24.44 2.36
CA GLU A 91 5.11 -25.30 2.24
C GLU A 91 6.29 -24.63 2.96
N ARG A 92 7.13 -25.43 3.61
CA ARG A 92 8.41 -24.93 4.12
C ARG A 92 9.30 -24.59 2.94
N ASP A 93 9.86 -23.38 2.95
CA ASP A 93 10.85 -23.00 1.95
C ASP A 93 12.07 -23.93 2.05
N ARG A 94 12.43 -24.56 0.93
CA ARG A 94 13.54 -25.51 0.90
C ARG A 94 14.90 -24.88 1.22
N LYS A 95 15.06 -23.57 1.02
CA LYS A 95 16.31 -22.83 1.30
C LYS A 95 16.30 -22.23 2.70
N HIS A 96 15.13 -21.90 3.23
CA HIS A 96 14.94 -21.30 4.56
C HIS A 96 13.92 -22.12 5.37
N PRO A 97 14.35 -23.17 6.09
CA PRO A 97 13.45 -24.15 6.72
C PRO A 97 12.55 -23.56 7.83
N ASN A 98 12.86 -22.35 8.32
CA ASN A 98 12.07 -21.62 9.29
C ASN A 98 11.03 -20.67 8.66
N LEU A 99 11.01 -20.55 7.33
CA LEU A 99 10.09 -19.70 6.58
C LEU A 99 8.99 -20.58 5.96
N LEU A 100 7.74 -20.30 6.32
CA LEU A 100 6.57 -20.91 5.70
C LEU A 100 6.08 -20.00 4.57
N VAL A 101 5.96 -20.55 3.37
CA VAL A 101 5.58 -19.80 2.17
C VAL A 101 4.20 -20.25 1.72
N LEU A 102 3.33 -19.27 1.44
CA LEU A 102 1.99 -19.47 0.91
C LEU A 102 2.11 -19.77 -0.60
N ARG A 103 1.65 -20.95 -1.04
CA ARG A 103 1.46 -21.30 -2.46
C ARG A 103 0.00 -21.59 -2.77
#